data_AF-A0A1I3YH55-F1
#
_entry.id   AF-A0A1I3YH55-F1
#
_cell.length_a   1.000
_cell.length_b   1.000
_cell.length_c   1.000
_cell.angle_alpha   90.00
_cell.angle_beta   90.00
_cell.angle_gamma   90.00
#
_symmetry.space_group_name_H-M   'P 1'
#
loop_
_entity.id
_entity.type
_entity.pdbx_description
1 polymer ?
#
loop_
_entity_poly.entity_id
_entity_poly.type
_entity_poly.pdbx_seq_one_letter_code
_entity_poly.pdbx_strand_id
1 'polypeptide(L)' 'MASLIHTAITSLDGRDEDGTGGFDWAEPDAQLHAFVSDLERSVGTYLYGRGMYEAMAAWENSK' A
#
# COMPACT_ATOMS: atom_id res chain seq x y z
N MET A 1 4.71 -23.75 2.87
CA MET A 1 5.06 -22.76 3.92
C MET A 1 4.79 -21.39 3.33
N ALA A 2 4.10 -20.49 4.05
CA ALA A 2 3.77 -19.18 3.51
C ALA A 2 5.00 -18.27 3.51
N SER A 3 5.08 -17.35 2.55
CA SER A 3 6.12 -16.33 2.46
C SER A 3 5.67 -15.06 3.19
N LEU A 4 6.57 -14.45 3.96
CA LEU A 4 6.39 -13.07 4.40
C LEU A 4 6.93 -12.15 3.32
N ILE A 5 6.05 -11.35 2.72
CA ILE A 5 6.36 -10.45 1.61
C ILE A 5 6.23 -9.02 2.13
N HIS A 6 7.24 -8.19 1.87
CA HIS A 6 7.20 -6.76 2.15
C HIS A 6 7.09 -6.00 0.82
N THR A 7 5.95 -5.34 0.60
CA THR A 7 5.67 -4.51 -0.57
C THR A 7 5.29 -3.11 -0.11
N ALA A 8 5.79 -2.09 -0.79
CA ALA A 8 5.46 -0.69 -0.56
C ALA A 8 5.63 0.09 -1.87
N ILE A 9 4.76 1.06 -2.10
CA ILE A 9 4.96 2.10 -3.12
C ILE A 9 5.83 3.17 -2.47
N THR A 10 6.96 3.49 -3.09
CA THR A 10 7.96 4.37 -2.49
C THR A 10 8.62 5.26 -3.53
N SER A 11 9.09 6.42 -3.09
CA SER A 11 9.88 7.35 -3.91
C SER A 11 11.28 6.79 -4.23
N LEU A 12 11.98 7.44 -5.15
CA LEU A 12 13.35 7.03 -5.54
C LEU A 12 14.32 7.04 -4.36
N ASP A 13 14.13 7.93 -3.39
CA ASP A 13 14.91 8.03 -2.16
C ASP A 13 14.35 7.20 -0.99
N GLY A 14 13.34 6.37 -1.24
CA GLY A 14 12.83 5.37 -0.29
C GLY A 14 11.89 5.94 0.77
N ARG A 15 11.09 6.95 0.41
CA ARG A 15 10.03 7.52 1.26
C ARG A 15 8.65 7.10 0.78
N ASP A 16 7.83 6.64 1.72
CA ASP A 16 6.44 6.25 1.48
C ASP A 16 5.46 7.41 1.74
N GLU A 17 5.89 8.40 2.53
CA GLU A 17 5.13 9.61 2.88
C GLU A 17 6.02 10.85 2.70
N ASP A 18 5.39 12.00 2.48
CA ASP A 18 6.04 13.31 2.49
C ASP A 18 6.31 13.81 3.92
N GLY A 19 6.89 15.01 4.05
CA GLY A 19 7.23 15.60 5.35
C GLY A 19 6.03 15.92 6.26
N THR A 20 4.80 15.80 5.76
CA THR A 20 3.55 16.00 6.49
C THR A 20 2.76 14.71 6.74
N GLY A 21 3.25 13.57 6.26
CA GLY A 21 2.56 12.28 6.33
C GLY A 21 1.62 12.01 5.15
N GLY A 22 1.66 12.83 4.10
CA GLY A 22 0.84 12.69 2.90
C GLY A 22 1.48 11.80 1.84
N PHE A 23 0.65 11.17 1.00
CA PHE A 23 1.09 10.32 -0.10
C PHE A 23 0.42 10.66 -1.44
N ASP A 24 -0.25 11.82 -1.54
CA ASP A 24 -0.96 12.25 -2.75
C ASP A 24 -0.05 12.36 -3.99
N TRP A 25 1.25 12.60 -3.77
CA TRP A 25 2.26 12.65 -4.82
C TRP A 25 2.54 11.29 -5.47
N ALA A 26 2.11 10.19 -4.84
CA ALA A 26 2.34 8.82 -5.26
C ALA A 26 1.09 8.17 -5.90
N GLU A 27 0.07 8.96 -6.25
CA GLU A 27 -1.15 8.45 -6.87
C GLU A 27 -0.82 7.62 -8.13
N PRO A 28 -1.16 6.31 -8.16
CA PRO A 28 -0.84 5.46 -9.27
C PRO A 28 -1.74 5.75 -10.47
N ASP A 29 -1.18 5.65 -11.67
CA ASP A 29 -2.01 5.55 -12.87
C ASP A 29 -2.79 4.23 -12.90
N ALA A 30 -3.77 4.13 -13.81
CA ALA A 30 -4.65 2.95 -13.89
C ALA A 30 -3.89 1.64 -14.19
N GLN A 31 -2.81 1.70 -14.95
CA GLN A 31 -2.02 0.51 -15.28
C GLN A 31 -1.23 0.03 -14.06
N LEU A 32 -0.59 0.97 -13.34
CA LEU A 32 0.14 0.68 -12.12
C LEU A 32 -0.81 0.16 -11.03
N HIS A 33 -1.97 0.78 -10.87
CA HIS A 33 -2.98 0.34 -9.90
C HIS A 33 -3.46 -1.10 -10.19
N ALA A 34 -3.71 -1.44 -11.45
CA ALA A 34 -4.08 -2.80 -11.85
C ALA A 34 -2.97 -3.81 -11.57
N PHE A 35 -1.72 -3.45 -11.87
CA PHE A 35 -0.55 -4.28 -11.58
C PHE A 35 -0.41 -4.58 -10.08
N VAL A 36 -0.55 -3.56 -9.21
CA VAL A 36 -0.49 -3.74 -7.76
C VAL A 36 -1.64 -4.62 -7.27
N SER A 37 -2.85 -4.42 -7.79
CA SER A 37 -4.01 -5.25 -7.47
C SER A 37 -3.78 -6.73 -7.83
N ASP A 38 -3.15 -6.99 -8.98
CA ASP A 38 -2.80 -8.34 -9.42
C ASP A 38 -1.71 -8.97 -8.56
N LEU A 39 -0.70 -8.17 -8.17
CA LEU A 39 0.38 -8.58 -7.28
C LEU A 39 -0.15 -8.99 -5.89
N GLU A 40 -1.06 -8.19 -5.34
CA GLU A 40 -1.61 -8.39 -4.00
C GLU A 40 -2.74 -9.43 -3.95
N ARG A 41 -3.30 -9.85 -5.09
CA ARG A 41 -4.46 -10.78 -5.15
C ARG A 41 -4.26 -12.11 -4.41
N SER A 42 -3.02 -12.58 -4.29
CA SER A 42 -2.70 -13.83 -3.58
C SER A 42 -2.54 -13.67 -2.06
N VAL A 43 -2.49 -12.44 -1.56
CA VAL A 43 -2.25 -12.13 -0.15
C VAL A 43 -3.55 -12.31 0.64
N GLY A 44 -3.53 -13.25 1.58
CA GLY A 44 -4.67 -13.53 2.46
C GLY A 44 -4.58 -12.89 3.85
N THR A 45 -3.45 -12.28 4.20
CA THR A 45 -3.24 -11.65 5.51
C THR A 45 -2.26 -10.50 5.38
N TYR A 46 -2.66 -9.33 5.89
CA TYR A 46 -1.83 -8.14 5.95
C TYR A 46 -1.33 -7.89 7.37
N LEU A 47 -0.10 -7.43 7.49
CA LEU A 47 0.51 -7.00 8.75
C LEU A 47 0.87 -5.52 8.61
N TYR A 48 0.24 -4.67 9.42
CA TYR A 48 0.46 -3.23 9.38
C TYR A 48 0.92 -2.69 10.73
N GLY A 49 1.75 -1.64 10.67
CA GLY A 49 1.91 -0.74 11.80
C GLY A 49 0.66 0.12 12.00
N ARG A 50 0.55 0.80 13.15
CA ARG A 50 -0.65 1.57 13.50
C ARG A 50 -1.02 2.65 12.47
N GLY A 51 -0.06 3.47 12.03
CA GLY A 51 -0.34 4.55 11.06
C GLY A 51 -0.83 4.02 9.71
N MET A 52 -0.17 2.99 9.18
CA MET A 52 -0.61 2.33 7.95
C MET A 52 -1.99 1.68 8.10
N TYR A 53 -2.30 1.08 9.26
CA TYR A 53 -3.64 0.55 9.52
C TYR A 53 -4.70 1.66 9.50
N GLU A 54 -4.43 2.81 10.14
CA GLU A 54 -5.33 3.96 10.15
C GLU A 54 -5.57 4.51 8.73
N ALA A 55 -4.52 4.57 7.90
CA ALA A 55 -4.66 4.95 6.49
C ALA A 55 -5.51 3.94 5.71
N MET A 56 -5.20 2.64 5.83
CA MET A 56 -5.89 1.58 5.09
C MET A 56 -7.33 1.33 5.56
N ALA A 57 -7.68 1.74 6.79
CA ALA A 57 -9.03 1.60 7.34
C ALA A 57 -10.10 2.33 6.52
N ALA A 58 -9.72 3.32 5.71
CA ALA A 58 -10.63 4.00 4.78
C ALA A 58 -11.30 3.02 3.78
N TRP A 59 -10.62 1.91 3.43
CA TRP A 59 -11.11 0.89 2.50
C TRP A 59 -11.65 -0.37 3.20
N GLU A 60 -11.61 -0.45 4.53
CA GLU A 60 -12.11 -1.62 5.26
C GLU A 60 -13.62 -1.84 5.05
N ASN A 61 -14.37 -0.75 4.87
CA ASN A 61 -15.82 -0.76 4.71
C ASN A 61 -16.28 -0.43 3.28
N SER A 62 -15.37 -0.24 2.33
CA SER A 62 -15.73 -0.05 0.92
C SER A 62 -16.09 -1.42 0.32
N LYS A 63 -17.37 -1.77 0.40
CA LYS A 63 -17.98 -2.87 -0.36
C LYS A 63 -18.94 -2.32 -1.40
#